data_AF-N4X359-F1
#
_entry.id   AF-N4X359-F1
#
_cell.length_a   1.000
_cell.length_b   1.000
_cell.length_c   1.000
_cell.angle_alpha   90.00
_cell.angle_beta   90.00
_cell.angle_gamma   90.00
#
_symmetry.space_group_name_H-M   'P 1'
#
loop_
_entity.id
_entity.type
_entity.pdbx_description
1 polymer ?
#
loop_
_entity_poly.entity_id
_entity_poly.type
_entity_poly.pdbx_seq_one_letter_code
_entity_poly.pdbx_strand_id
1 'polypeptide(L)'
;MKYSGLYFISNPSTSVEAALSTVNTLTQSIESSFQTATRQPPWSLSYRAFRDVIPPGYQPPVGADGKPAPYAHSYQHMLHLSTLAPNRTYIYAQPAAQTATTASIPLRQQDAHASMLRNQSSALWAQRHVLSVRDGTSYTAGLCTIQLGELRATREGPQSGAMLSPGIVLCITTVVGAEDADESPDAPYSSVENGAPLDAGEQSDIDFEYAQAIIRDCWNRIKEGKDLGRSEVKEFMMVPRAEVKREQQREQAVHMWCDALRIRG
;
A
#
# COMPACT_ATOMS: atom_id res chain seq x y z
N MET A 1 -0.70 -2.42 -18.21
CA MET A 1 -0.78 -1.65 -16.92
C MET A 1 -0.82 -2.61 -15.74
N LYS A 2 -0.27 -2.24 -14.56
CA LYS A 2 -0.40 -3.06 -13.34
C LYS A 2 -1.64 -2.66 -12.54
N TYR A 3 -2.40 -3.65 -12.08
CA TYR A 3 -3.54 -3.49 -11.18
C TYR A 3 -3.37 -4.38 -9.97
N SER A 4 -3.58 -3.84 -8.77
CA SER A 4 -3.32 -4.55 -7.51
C SER A 4 -4.53 -4.54 -6.59
N GLY A 5 -4.64 -5.61 -5.82
CA GLY A 5 -5.50 -5.72 -4.65
C GLY A 5 -4.67 -6.14 -3.44
N LEU A 6 -4.98 -5.57 -2.30
CA LEU A 6 -4.28 -5.74 -1.04
C LEU A 6 -5.23 -6.29 0.01
N TYR A 7 -4.82 -7.36 0.66
CA TYR A 7 -5.52 -7.99 1.76
C TYR A 7 -4.75 -7.73 3.04
N PHE A 8 -5.42 -7.10 4.01
CA PHE A 8 -4.91 -6.95 5.37
C PHE A 8 -5.56 -7.99 6.28
N ILE A 9 -4.76 -8.87 6.87
CA ILE A 9 -5.21 -9.91 7.78
C ILE A 9 -4.84 -9.47 9.19
N SER A 10 -5.83 -9.11 10.00
CA SER A 10 -5.59 -8.59 11.35
C SER A 10 -5.02 -9.67 12.26
N ASN A 11 -4.03 -9.33 13.08
CA ASN A 11 -3.55 -10.21 14.14
C ASN A 11 -4.08 -9.71 15.51
N PRO A 12 -5.18 -10.26 16.02
CA PRO A 12 -5.79 -9.79 17.27
C PRO A 12 -4.90 -10.00 18.49
N SER A 13 -4.00 -10.98 18.45
CA SER A 13 -3.04 -11.23 19.54
C SER A 13 -1.92 -10.19 19.59
N THR A 14 -1.69 -9.48 18.48
CA THR A 14 -0.53 -8.61 18.24
C THR A 14 0.84 -9.30 18.38
N SER A 15 0.87 -10.62 18.58
CA SER A 15 2.09 -11.41 18.72
C SER A 15 2.75 -11.64 17.36
N VAL A 16 4.04 -11.38 17.27
CA VAL A 16 4.83 -11.64 16.07
C VAL A 16 4.81 -13.12 15.68
N GLU A 17 4.83 -14.04 16.66
CA GLU A 17 4.81 -15.48 16.39
C GLU A 17 3.52 -15.94 15.71
N ALA A 18 2.37 -15.43 16.17
CA ALA A 18 1.07 -15.74 15.56
C ALA A 18 0.99 -15.24 14.11
N ALA A 19 1.53 -14.05 13.84
CA ALA A 19 1.59 -13.49 12.49
C ALA A 19 2.52 -14.31 11.58
N LEU A 20 3.71 -14.69 12.08
CA LEU A 20 4.65 -15.51 11.32
C LEU A 20 4.10 -16.92 11.02
N SER A 21 3.40 -17.54 11.97
CA SER A 21 2.71 -18.82 11.75
C SER A 21 1.69 -18.73 10.60
N THR A 22 0.94 -17.63 10.56
CA THR A 22 -0.02 -17.38 9.48
C THR A 22 0.70 -17.09 8.15
N VAL A 23 1.81 -16.35 8.15
CA VAL A 23 2.65 -16.15 6.94
C VAL A 23 3.17 -17.47 6.41
N ASN A 24 3.64 -18.37 7.27
CA ASN A 24 4.11 -19.70 6.86
C ASN A 24 2.96 -20.52 6.26
N THR A 25 1.78 -20.48 6.88
CA THR A 25 0.57 -21.18 6.39
C THR A 25 0.17 -20.69 5.00
N LEU A 26 0.16 -19.37 4.79
CA LEU A 26 -0.17 -18.76 3.49
C LEU A 26 0.91 -19.05 2.45
N THR A 27 2.19 -19.04 2.85
CA THR A 27 3.32 -19.37 1.99
C THR A 27 3.20 -20.81 1.45
N GLN A 28 2.98 -21.79 2.33
CA GLN A 28 2.73 -23.18 1.95
C GLN A 28 1.49 -23.31 1.05
N SER A 29 0.46 -22.49 1.30
CA SER A 29 -0.73 -22.45 0.45
C SER A 29 -0.42 -21.97 -0.96
N ILE A 30 0.38 -20.91 -1.12
CA ILE A 30 0.82 -20.42 -2.43
C ILE A 30 1.62 -21.51 -3.15
N GLU A 31 2.56 -22.15 -2.47
CA GLU A 31 3.43 -23.18 -3.06
C GLU A 31 2.65 -24.45 -3.47
N SER A 32 1.57 -24.79 -2.76
CA SER A 32 0.74 -25.96 -3.07
C SER A 32 -0.39 -25.68 -4.07
N SER A 33 -1.02 -24.50 -4.02
CA SER A 33 -2.11 -24.12 -4.92
C SER A 33 -1.64 -23.70 -6.31
N PHE A 34 -0.38 -23.29 -6.46
CA PHE A 34 0.18 -22.81 -7.73
C PHE A 34 1.43 -23.59 -8.11
N GLN A 35 1.27 -24.64 -8.92
CA GLN A 35 2.36 -25.54 -9.35
C GLN A 35 3.51 -24.81 -10.07
N THR A 36 3.23 -23.67 -10.71
CA THR A 36 4.20 -22.85 -11.42
C THR A 36 4.66 -21.64 -10.61
N ALA A 37 4.40 -21.60 -9.30
CA ALA A 37 4.83 -20.50 -8.45
C ALA A 37 6.37 -20.44 -8.38
N THR A 38 6.93 -19.30 -8.75
CA THR A 38 8.36 -19.02 -8.66
C THR A 38 8.62 -17.94 -7.63
N ARG A 39 9.51 -18.23 -6.67
CA ARG A 39 9.89 -17.26 -5.64
C ARG A 39 10.73 -16.15 -6.27
N GLN A 40 10.38 -14.91 -5.94
CA GLN A 40 11.03 -13.70 -6.40
C GLN A 40 11.90 -13.09 -5.29
N PRO A 41 12.77 -12.10 -5.59
CA PRO A 41 13.54 -11.40 -4.58
C PRO A 41 12.64 -10.84 -3.46
N PRO A 42 13.13 -10.81 -2.22
CA PRO A 42 12.36 -10.31 -1.10
C PRO A 42 12.04 -8.83 -1.26
N TRP A 43 10.96 -8.39 -0.63
CA TRP A 43 10.53 -7.00 -0.64
C TRP A 43 10.46 -6.43 0.78
N SER A 44 10.46 -5.11 0.86
CA SER A 44 10.36 -4.40 2.13
C SER A 44 9.41 -3.23 2.02
N LEU A 45 8.88 -2.85 3.18
CA LEU A 45 7.99 -1.71 3.35
C LEU A 45 8.36 -0.93 4.60
N SER A 46 8.34 0.38 4.48
CA SER A 46 8.40 1.31 5.60
C SER A 46 7.25 2.30 5.46
N TYR A 47 6.41 2.37 6.49
CA TYR A 47 5.25 3.23 6.50
C TYR A 47 5.22 4.05 7.79
N ARG A 48 4.98 5.35 7.65
CA ARG A 48 4.72 6.26 8.77
C ARG A 48 3.46 7.06 8.48
N ALA A 49 2.62 7.21 9.49
CA ALA A 49 1.42 8.05 9.41
C ALA A 49 1.51 9.17 10.44
N PHE A 50 1.25 10.37 9.98
CA PHE A 50 1.08 11.57 10.81
C PHE A 50 -0.35 12.04 10.66
N ARG A 51 -0.95 12.45 11.77
CA ARG A 51 -2.30 13.02 11.82
C ARG A 51 -2.20 14.42 12.38
N ASP A 52 -3.00 15.33 11.87
CA ASP A 52 -3.06 16.67 12.43
C ASP A 52 -3.51 16.67 13.90
N VAL A 53 -3.04 17.68 14.64
CA VAL A 53 -3.44 17.95 16.02
C VAL A 53 -4.69 18.84 16.00
N ILE A 54 -5.66 18.53 16.85
CA ILE A 54 -6.87 19.34 16.98
C ILE A 54 -6.47 20.75 17.48
N PRO A 55 -6.83 21.83 16.76
CA PRO A 55 -6.47 23.17 17.16
C PRO A 55 -6.99 23.51 18.57
N PRO A 56 -6.22 24.22 19.40
CA PRO A 56 -6.70 24.72 20.68
C PRO A 56 -7.98 25.54 20.51
N GLY A 57 -9.01 25.22 21.29
CA GLY A 57 -10.30 25.93 21.21
C GLY A 57 -11.24 25.45 20.10
N TYR A 58 -10.91 24.37 19.36
CA TYR A 58 -11.86 23.75 18.44
C TYR A 58 -13.13 23.33 19.20
N GLN A 59 -14.26 23.89 18.77
CA GLN A 59 -15.58 23.49 19.24
C GLN A 59 -16.25 22.67 18.14
N PRO A 60 -16.57 21.40 18.38
CA PRO A 60 -17.22 20.57 17.38
C PRO A 60 -18.60 21.15 17.07
N PRO A 61 -18.97 21.28 15.78
CA PRO A 61 -20.31 21.69 15.42
C PRO A 61 -21.32 20.67 15.95
N VAL A 62 -22.39 21.16 16.55
CA VAL A 62 -23.47 20.32 17.08
C VAL A 62 -24.44 20.02 15.93
N GLY A 63 -24.61 18.73 15.63
CA GLY A 63 -25.53 18.27 14.60
C GLY A 63 -27.00 18.49 14.98
N ALA A 64 -27.90 18.23 14.03
CA ALA A 64 -29.35 18.30 14.27
C ALA A 64 -29.84 17.31 15.35
N ASP A 65 -29.06 16.27 15.65
CA ASP A 65 -29.28 15.29 16.70
C ASP A 65 -28.72 15.72 18.08
N GLY A 66 -28.16 16.93 18.17
CA GLY A 66 -27.57 17.46 19.40
C GLY A 66 -26.19 16.86 19.73
N LYS A 67 -25.61 16.03 18.86
CA LYS A 67 -24.29 15.42 19.11
C LYS A 67 -23.18 16.21 18.43
N PRO A 68 -22.02 16.37 19.10
CA PRO A 68 -20.87 17.01 18.49
C PRO A 68 -20.31 16.14 17.35
N ALA A 69 -20.11 16.73 16.18
CA ALA A 69 -19.45 16.05 15.07
C ALA A 69 -17.96 15.79 15.39
N PRO A 70 -17.41 14.61 15.06
CA PRO A 70 -15.99 14.34 15.27
C PRO A 70 -15.15 15.28 14.41
N TYR A 71 -13.97 15.66 14.92
CA TYR A 71 -13.02 16.47 14.16
C TYR A 71 -12.53 15.69 12.92
N ALA A 72 -12.69 16.30 11.74
CA ALA A 72 -12.23 15.72 10.48
C ALA A 72 -10.71 15.90 10.37
N HIS A 73 -9.98 14.83 10.67
CA HIS A 73 -8.52 14.84 10.68
C HIS A 73 -7.91 14.84 9.27
N SER A 74 -6.82 15.58 9.13
CA SER A 74 -5.92 15.47 7.96
C SER A 74 -4.80 14.48 8.25
N TYR A 75 -4.37 13.74 7.24
CA TYR A 75 -3.30 12.75 7.35
C TYR A 75 -2.17 13.04 6.37
N GLN A 76 -0.95 12.74 6.80
CA GLN A 76 0.22 12.67 5.95
C GLN A 76 0.87 11.31 6.12
N HIS A 77 0.92 10.55 5.04
CA HIS A 77 1.50 9.23 4.98
C HIS A 77 2.86 9.31 4.30
N MET A 78 3.82 8.54 4.81
CA MET A 78 5.11 8.32 4.18
C MET A 78 5.25 6.83 3.91
N LEU A 79 5.27 6.44 2.65
CA LEU A 79 5.32 5.04 2.21
C LEU A 79 6.56 4.81 1.35
N HIS A 80 7.46 3.95 1.81
CA HIS A 80 8.43 3.28 0.97
C HIS A 80 8.00 1.84 0.76
N LEU A 81 7.95 1.41 -0.50
CA LEU A 81 7.68 0.04 -0.91
C LEU A 81 8.71 -0.32 -1.98
N SER A 82 9.61 -1.27 -1.67
CA SER A 82 10.78 -1.56 -2.51
C SER A 82 10.40 -2.03 -3.91
N THR A 83 9.24 -2.67 -4.06
CA THR A 83 8.69 -3.19 -5.31
C THR A 83 8.02 -2.12 -6.18
N LEU A 84 7.68 -0.97 -5.59
CA LEU A 84 7.10 0.16 -6.31
C LEU A 84 8.19 1.11 -6.84
N ALA A 85 9.14 1.46 -5.96
CA ALA A 85 10.34 2.21 -6.31
C ALA A 85 11.44 1.98 -5.26
N PRO A 86 12.63 1.47 -5.65
CA PRO A 86 13.65 1.03 -4.69
C PRO A 86 14.32 2.18 -3.93
N ASN A 87 14.31 3.41 -4.47
CA ASN A 87 15.04 4.55 -3.94
C ASN A 87 14.14 5.77 -3.65
N ARG A 88 12.82 5.59 -3.58
CA ARG A 88 11.85 6.66 -3.32
C ARG A 88 10.95 6.34 -2.13
N THR A 89 10.58 7.39 -1.43
CA THR A 89 9.49 7.39 -0.46
C THR A 89 8.39 8.29 -1.00
N TYR A 90 7.17 7.78 -1.04
CA TYR A 90 5.99 8.53 -1.44
C TYR A 90 5.37 9.21 -0.23
N ILE A 91 5.05 10.50 -0.38
CA ILE A 91 4.31 11.29 0.58
C ILE A 91 2.90 11.42 0.04
N TYR A 92 1.93 10.85 0.75
CA TYR A 92 0.53 10.97 0.43
C TYR A 92 -0.15 11.85 1.47
N ALA A 93 -0.54 13.05 1.07
CA ALA A 93 -1.26 14.00 1.92
C ALA A 93 -2.75 13.89 1.65
N GLN A 94 -3.53 13.65 2.70
CA GLN A 94 -5.00 13.57 2.69
C GLN A 94 -5.56 14.70 3.59
N PRO A 95 -5.72 15.93 3.06
CA PRO A 95 -6.37 17.00 3.81
C PRO A 95 -7.85 16.68 4.02
N ALA A 96 -8.40 17.04 5.18
CA ALA A 96 -9.79 16.74 5.52
C ALA A 96 -10.85 17.36 4.57
N ALA A 97 -10.53 18.48 3.92
CA ALA A 97 -11.46 19.24 3.09
C ALA A 97 -11.01 19.41 1.63
N GLN A 98 -9.95 18.72 1.20
CA GLN A 98 -9.37 18.88 -0.14
C GLN A 98 -9.01 17.53 -0.76
N THR A 99 -8.82 17.53 -2.08
CA THR A 99 -8.34 16.35 -2.81
C THR A 99 -6.96 15.95 -2.31
N ALA A 100 -6.78 14.65 -2.09
CA ALA A 100 -5.51 14.11 -1.64
C ALA A 100 -4.44 14.21 -2.75
N THR A 101 -3.19 14.43 -2.35
CA THR A 101 -2.07 14.65 -3.26
C THR A 101 -0.91 13.71 -2.93
N THR A 102 -0.23 13.21 -3.96
CA THR A 102 0.95 12.37 -3.81
C THR A 102 2.18 13.09 -4.34
N ALA A 103 3.28 13.04 -3.58
CA ALA A 103 4.60 13.47 -4.02
C ALA A 103 5.62 12.36 -3.73
N SER A 104 6.83 12.46 -4.26
CA SER A 104 7.91 11.53 -3.90
C SER A 104 9.19 12.27 -3.53
N ILE A 105 9.90 11.73 -2.54
CA ILE A 105 11.22 12.19 -2.12
C ILE A 105 12.22 11.03 -2.24
N PRO A 106 13.54 11.30 -2.36
CA PRO A 106 14.57 10.27 -2.23
C PRO A 106 14.46 9.52 -0.90
N LEU A 107 14.62 8.19 -0.93
CA LEU A 107 14.52 7.32 0.25
C LEU A 107 15.44 7.79 1.40
N ARG A 108 16.66 8.22 1.09
CA ARG A 108 17.62 8.75 2.07
C ARG A 108 17.12 9.97 2.86
N GLN A 109 16.10 10.67 2.37
CA GLN A 109 15.51 11.84 3.04
C GLN A 109 14.30 11.46 3.93
N GLN A 110 13.84 10.21 3.90
CA GLN A 110 12.68 9.75 4.65
C GLN A 110 12.81 10.04 6.15
N ASP A 111 13.92 9.64 6.77
CA ASP A 111 14.11 9.81 8.21
C ASP A 111 14.23 11.27 8.63
N ALA A 112 14.93 12.08 7.84
CA ALA A 112 15.06 13.52 8.09
C ALA A 112 13.69 14.22 8.00
N HIS A 113 12.89 13.89 6.99
CA HIS A 113 11.55 14.45 6.82
C HIS A 113 10.59 14.02 7.95
N ALA A 114 10.61 12.73 8.33
CA ALA A 114 9.81 12.23 9.45
C ALA A 114 10.23 12.87 10.78
N SER A 115 11.54 13.07 11.00
CA SER A 115 12.09 13.76 12.18
C SER A 115 11.64 15.22 12.25
N MET A 116 11.65 15.93 11.13
CA MET A 116 11.15 17.31 11.04
C MET A 116 9.67 17.37 11.43
N LEU A 117 8.81 16.50 10.88
CA LEU A 117 7.38 16.46 11.24
C LEU A 117 7.18 16.18 12.73
N ARG A 118 7.88 15.18 13.27
CA ARG A 118 7.74 14.77 14.67
C ARG A 118 8.26 15.81 15.66
N ASN A 119 9.38 16.46 15.37
CA ASN A 119 10.11 17.26 16.35
C ASN A 119 9.91 18.76 16.15
N GLN A 120 9.95 19.24 14.89
CA GLN A 120 9.85 20.66 14.57
C GLN A 120 8.41 21.10 14.30
N SER A 121 7.58 20.18 13.80
CA SER A 121 6.15 20.43 13.50
C SER A 121 5.19 19.68 14.44
N SER A 122 5.64 19.34 15.64
CA SER A 122 4.88 18.55 16.62
C SER A 122 3.56 19.21 17.06
N ALA A 123 3.50 20.55 17.01
CA ALA A 123 2.28 21.31 17.27
C ALA A 123 1.20 21.12 16.19
N LEU A 124 1.60 20.72 14.98
CA LEU A 124 0.71 20.52 13.84
C LEU A 124 0.45 19.03 13.59
N TRP A 125 1.44 18.17 13.82
CA TRP A 125 1.42 16.76 13.45
C TRP A 125 1.75 15.83 14.62
N ALA A 126 0.91 14.83 14.82
CA ALA A 126 1.14 13.73 15.74
C ALA A 126 1.42 12.43 14.97
N GLN A 127 2.54 11.78 15.26
CA GLN A 127 2.88 10.47 14.69
C GLN A 127 1.92 9.39 15.25
N ARG A 128 1.24 8.67 14.35
CA ARG A 128 0.24 7.65 14.70
C ARG A 128 0.79 6.24 14.59
N HIS A 129 1.39 5.93 13.46
CA HIS A 129 1.87 4.58 13.18
C HIS A 129 3.26 4.62 12.58
N VAL A 130 4.07 3.62 12.94
CA VAL A 130 5.29 3.24 12.24
C VAL A 130 5.18 1.75 12.00
N LEU A 131 5.01 1.39 10.73
CA LEU A 131 4.80 0.02 10.30
C LEU A 131 5.93 -0.36 9.35
N SER A 132 6.37 -1.62 9.40
CA SER A 132 7.39 -2.10 8.48
C SER A 132 7.22 -3.57 8.14
N VAL A 133 7.61 -3.91 6.93
CA VAL A 133 7.90 -5.28 6.48
C VAL A 133 9.38 -5.30 6.13
N ARG A 134 10.17 -6.18 6.77
CA ARG A 134 11.63 -6.21 6.56
C ARG A 134 12.05 -7.21 5.49
N ASP A 135 11.43 -8.39 5.49
CA ASP A 135 11.78 -9.51 4.62
C ASP A 135 10.49 -10.18 4.12
N GLY A 136 9.77 -9.46 3.27
CA GLY A 136 8.54 -9.95 2.66
C GLY A 136 8.85 -10.97 1.56
N THR A 137 8.03 -12.01 1.46
CA THR A 137 8.12 -13.02 0.40
C THR A 137 7.34 -12.56 -0.82
N SER A 138 7.85 -12.89 -2.01
CA SER A 138 7.21 -12.56 -3.28
C SER A 138 7.21 -13.79 -4.18
N TYR A 139 6.11 -14.00 -4.89
CA TYR A 139 5.90 -15.12 -5.80
C TYR A 139 5.35 -14.60 -7.13
N THR A 140 5.75 -15.20 -8.23
CA THR A 140 5.04 -15.08 -9.52
C THR A 140 4.32 -16.40 -9.79
N ALA A 141 3.01 -16.34 -9.94
CA ALA A 141 2.11 -17.48 -10.11
C ALA A 141 1.10 -17.20 -11.22
N GLY A 142 1.38 -17.69 -12.43
CA GLY A 142 0.56 -17.41 -13.62
C GLY A 142 0.55 -15.91 -13.94
N LEU A 143 -0.65 -15.32 -14.02
CA LEU A 143 -0.86 -13.89 -14.31
C LEU A 143 -0.73 -12.99 -13.07
N CYS A 144 -0.40 -13.55 -11.92
CA CYS A 144 -0.35 -12.83 -10.64
C CYS A 144 1.07 -12.77 -10.07
N THR A 145 1.43 -11.61 -9.54
CA THR A 145 2.52 -11.45 -8.59
C THR A 145 1.91 -11.33 -7.19
N ILE A 146 2.31 -12.21 -6.26
CA ILE A 146 1.81 -12.26 -4.88
C ILE A 146 2.94 -11.83 -3.95
N GLN A 147 2.73 -10.77 -3.18
CA GLN A 147 3.65 -10.27 -2.16
C GLN A 147 3.02 -10.47 -0.78
N LEU A 148 3.70 -11.20 0.09
CA LEU A 148 3.25 -11.52 1.44
C LEU A 148 4.27 -11.01 2.46
N GLY A 149 3.80 -10.40 3.55
CA GLY A 149 4.70 -9.87 4.57
C GLY A 149 4.03 -9.71 5.93
N GLU A 150 4.79 -10.03 6.98
CA GLU A 150 4.41 -9.73 8.36
C GLU A 150 4.64 -8.25 8.65
N LEU A 151 3.61 -7.58 9.16
CA LEU A 151 3.62 -6.15 9.42
C LEU A 151 4.00 -5.89 10.88
N ARG A 152 5.14 -5.24 11.10
CA ARG A 152 5.67 -4.91 12.43
C ARG A 152 5.36 -3.46 12.78
N ALA A 153 4.71 -3.25 13.92
CA ALA A 153 4.56 -1.95 14.54
C ALA A 153 5.74 -1.65 15.47
N THR A 154 6.40 -0.53 15.24
CA THR A 154 7.49 -0.02 16.10
C THR A 154 7.09 1.29 16.74
N ARG A 155 7.62 1.56 17.94
CA ARG A 155 7.57 2.89 18.55
C ARG A 155 8.91 3.57 18.32
N GLU A 156 8.87 4.80 17.83
CA GLU A 156 10.07 5.63 17.68
C GLU A 156 10.19 6.53 18.92
N GLY A 157 11.21 6.31 19.74
CA GLY A 157 11.48 7.08 20.96
C GLY A 157 12.49 6.40 21.88
N PRO A 158 12.92 7.07 22.98
CA PRO A 158 13.93 6.55 23.90
C PRO A 158 13.48 5.29 24.66
N GLN A 159 12.19 4.96 24.63
CA GLN A 159 11.64 3.71 25.15
C GLN A 159 11.13 2.85 23.99
N SER A 160 12.06 2.21 23.28
CA SER A 160 11.74 1.16 22.30
C SER A 160 11.10 -0.02 23.04
N GLY A 161 9.76 -0.07 23.04
CA GLY A 161 9.00 -1.17 23.64
C GLY A 161 9.08 -2.47 22.84
N ALA A 162 8.43 -3.52 23.35
CA ALA A 162 8.27 -4.77 22.62
C ALA A 162 7.63 -4.53 21.25
N MET A 163 8.18 -5.16 20.22
CA MET A 163 7.70 -5.03 18.86
C MET A 163 6.42 -5.86 18.70
N LEU A 164 5.37 -5.22 18.21
CA LEU A 164 4.06 -5.82 18.01
C LEU A 164 3.82 -6.09 16.53
N SER A 165 3.04 -7.11 16.21
CA SER A 165 2.62 -7.42 14.86
C SER A 165 1.12 -7.16 14.70
N PRO A 166 0.68 -6.00 14.20
CA PRO A 166 -0.74 -5.73 13.95
C PRO A 166 -1.40 -6.68 12.96
N GLY A 167 -0.63 -7.36 12.11
CA GLY A 167 -1.20 -8.23 11.10
C GLY A 167 -0.24 -8.59 9.98
N ILE A 168 -0.83 -9.04 8.89
CA ILE A 168 -0.15 -9.51 7.69
C ILE A 168 -0.73 -8.78 6.51
N VAL A 169 0.11 -8.45 5.55
CA VAL A 169 -0.30 -7.86 4.28
C VAL A 169 -0.01 -8.84 3.15
N LEU A 170 -1.00 -9.03 2.28
CA LEU A 170 -0.88 -9.82 1.06
C LEU A 170 -1.35 -8.97 -0.12
N CYS A 171 -0.43 -8.58 -1.00
CA CYS A 171 -0.73 -7.84 -2.22
C CYS A 171 -0.69 -8.79 -3.42
N ILE A 172 -1.75 -8.81 -4.21
CA ILE A 172 -1.83 -9.53 -5.48
C ILE A 172 -1.87 -8.49 -6.59
N THR A 173 -0.94 -8.58 -7.52
CA THR A 173 -0.85 -7.70 -8.68
C THR A 173 -1.01 -8.51 -9.96
N THR A 174 -1.81 -8.03 -10.90
CA THR A 174 -1.95 -8.59 -12.24
C THR A 174 -1.72 -7.51 -13.30
N VAL A 175 -1.53 -7.93 -14.55
CA VAL A 175 -1.37 -7.03 -15.70
C VAL A 175 -2.71 -6.91 -16.42
N VAL A 176 -3.11 -5.68 -16.75
CA VAL A 176 -4.34 -5.35 -17.47
C VAL A 176 -3.98 -4.49 -18.69
N GLY A 177 -4.57 -4.78 -19.84
CA GLY A 177 -4.25 -4.15 -21.13
C GLY A 177 -3.01 -4.74 -21.81
N ALA A 178 -2.77 -4.36 -23.07
CA ALA A 178 -1.60 -4.80 -23.83
C ALA A 178 -0.30 -4.33 -23.17
N GLU A 179 0.71 -5.20 -23.12
CA GLU A 179 2.07 -4.83 -22.72
C GLU A 179 2.71 -4.07 -23.89
N ASP A 180 2.77 -2.74 -23.80
CA ASP A 180 3.65 -1.97 -24.68
C ASP A 180 5.08 -2.42 -24.41
N ALA A 181 5.68 -3.09 -25.39
CA ALA A 181 6.94 -3.82 -25.32
C ALA A 181 8.20 -2.94 -25.22
N ASP A 182 8.13 -1.78 -24.54
CA ASP A 182 9.27 -0.88 -24.32
C ASP A 182 9.70 -0.87 -22.83
N GLU A 183 10.01 -2.05 -22.30
CA GLU A 183 10.76 -2.18 -21.05
C GLU A 183 12.27 -2.01 -21.29
N SER A 184 12.74 -0.77 -21.42
CA SER A 184 14.16 -0.43 -21.22
C SER A 184 14.32 0.40 -19.94
N PRO A 185 15.19 -0.01 -18.97
CA PRO A 185 15.25 0.66 -17.67
C PRO A 185 16.02 1.99 -17.64
N ASP A 186 16.78 2.35 -18.68
CA ASP A 186 17.76 3.46 -18.61
C ASP A 186 17.94 4.21 -19.95
N ALA A 187 16.93 4.95 -20.42
CA ALA A 187 17.10 5.90 -21.52
C ALA A 187 17.12 7.36 -21.01
N PRO A 188 18.28 8.05 -21.03
CA PRO A 188 18.34 9.48 -20.74
C PRO A 188 17.71 10.28 -21.90
N TYR A 189 17.04 11.38 -21.54
CA TYR A 189 16.42 12.38 -22.42
C TYR A 189 17.20 12.63 -23.74
N SER A 190 16.74 12.03 -24.83
CA SER A 190 16.85 12.50 -26.22
C SER A 190 16.00 11.55 -27.07
N SER A 191 14.95 11.98 -27.75
CA SER A 191 15.07 12.69 -29.01
C SER A 191 13.66 13.13 -29.45
N VAL A 192 13.62 14.32 -30.04
CA VAL A 192 12.46 14.90 -30.72
C VAL A 192 12.45 14.36 -32.16
N GLU A 193 11.25 14.18 -32.70
CA GLU A 193 10.86 14.22 -34.13
C GLU A 193 10.33 12.94 -34.80
N ASN A 194 9.05 13.08 -35.18
CA ASN A 194 8.41 12.64 -36.42
C ASN A 194 8.08 11.14 -36.61
N GLY A 195 6.94 10.76 -36.01
CA GLY A 195 6.09 9.66 -36.48
C GLY A 195 4.66 10.17 -36.70
N ALA A 196 4.11 9.93 -37.89
CA ALA A 196 2.78 10.33 -38.33
C ALA A 196 1.64 9.87 -37.39
N PRO A 197 0.47 10.54 -37.37
CA PRO A 197 -0.66 10.13 -36.56
C PRO A 197 -1.31 8.89 -37.19
N LEU A 198 -0.86 7.71 -36.78
CA LEU A 198 -1.61 6.47 -37.00
C LEU A 198 -2.74 6.41 -35.96
N ASP A 199 -3.93 6.74 -36.45
CA ASP A 199 -5.24 6.24 -36.04
C ASP A 199 -5.41 5.91 -34.54
N ALA A 200 -5.87 6.92 -33.79
CA ALA A 200 -6.36 6.80 -32.42
C ALA A 200 -7.76 6.15 -32.40
N GLY A 201 -7.83 4.89 -32.82
CA GLY A 201 -9.09 4.23 -33.20
C GLY A 201 -9.58 3.08 -32.34
N GLU A 202 -8.78 2.51 -31.44
CA GLU A 202 -9.23 1.46 -30.51
C GLU A 202 -8.57 1.65 -29.14
N GLN A 203 -9.17 2.52 -28.34
CA GLN A 203 -8.91 2.56 -26.91
C GLN A 203 -9.44 1.25 -26.34
N SER A 204 -8.61 0.20 -26.35
CA SER A 204 -8.96 -1.09 -25.77
C SER A 204 -9.51 -0.86 -24.36
N ASP A 205 -10.79 -1.15 -24.18
CA ASP A 205 -11.46 -0.98 -22.90
C ASP A 205 -10.71 -1.82 -21.86
N ILE A 206 -10.02 -1.12 -20.95
CA ILE A 206 -9.25 -1.78 -19.89
C ILE A 206 -10.26 -2.44 -18.95
N ASP A 207 -10.34 -3.77 -19.00
CA ASP A 207 -11.26 -4.54 -18.17
C ASP A 207 -10.74 -4.69 -16.73
N PHE A 208 -11.03 -3.68 -15.91
CA PHE A 208 -10.72 -3.70 -14.47
C PHE A 208 -11.57 -4.71 -13.69
N GLU A 209 -12.76 -5.08 -14.18
CA GLU A 209 -13.62 -6.06 -13.51
C GLU A 209 -13.00 -7.46 -13.61
N TYR A 210 -12.47 -7.81 -14.77
CA TYR A 210 -11.69 -9.02 -14.98
C TYR A 210 -10.44 -9.06 -14.09
N ALA A 211 -9.71 -7.95 -14.00
CA ALA A 211 -8.54 -7.86 -13.13
C ALA A 211 -8.88 -8.08 -11.64
N GLN A 212 -9.97 -7.46 -11.15
CA GLN A 212 -10.48 -7.68 -9.80
C GLN A 212 -10.91 -9.13 -9.58
N ALA A 213 -11.58 -9.74 -10.57
CA ALA A 213 -12.00 -11.13 -10.50
C ALA A 213 -10.80 -12.09 -10.40
N ILE A 214 -9.75 -11.88 -11.21
CA ILE A 214 -8.51 -12.66 -11.11
C ILE A 214 -7.88 -12.52 -9.71
N ILE A 215 -7.78 -11.30 -9.19
CA ILE A 215 -7.20 -11.06 -7.86
C ILE A 215 -7.99 -11.77 -6.77
N ARG A 216 -9.32 -11.72 -6.83
CA ARG A 216 -10.19 -12.40 -5.86
C ARG A 216 -10.13 -13.91 -6.00
N ASP A 217 -10.07 -14.45 -7.22
CA ASP A 217 -9.88 -15.88 -7.45
C ASP A 217 -8.52 -16.35 -6.92
N CYS A 218 -7.45 -15.61 -7.20
CA CYS A 218 -6.12 -15.88 -6.66
C CYS A 218 -6.13 -15.90 -5.13
N TRP A 219 -6.73 -14.90 -4.48
CA TRP A 219 -6.89 -14.88 -3.03
C TRP A 219 -7.71 -16.07 -2.52
N ASN A 220 -8.84 -16.39 -3.16
CA ASN A 220 -9.70 -17.51 -2.78
C ASN A 220 -8.95 -18.84 -2.81
N ARG A 221 -8.12 -19.09 -3.83
CA ARG A 221 -7.24 -20.27 -3.91
C ARG A 221 -6.15 -20.30 -2.84
N ILE A 222 -5.61 -19.14 -2.46
CA ILE A 222 -4.60 -19.05 -1.39
C ILE A 222 -5.24 -19.38 -0.03
N LYS A 223 -6.45 -18.90 0.26
CA LYS A 223 -7.09 -19.15 1.56
C LYS A 223 -7.88 -20.46 1.63
N GLU A 224 -8.03 -21.18 0.51
CA GLU A 224 -8.85 -22.39 0.44
C GLU A 224 -8.36 -23.45 1.45
N GLY A 225 -9.28 -23.93 2.29
CA GLY A 225 -8.98 -24.91 3.34
C GLY A 225 -8.04 -24.42 4.44
N LYS A 226 -7.75 -23.11 4.53
CA LYS A 226 -6.91 -22.53 5.58
C LYS A 226 -7.77 -21.84 6.65
N ASP A 227 -7.54 -22.20 7.91
CA ASP A 227 -8.14 -21.50 9.04
C ASP A 227 -7.27 -20.29 9.42
N LEU A 228 -7.79 -19.09 9.18
CA LEU A 228 -7.15 -17.83 9.62
C LEU A 228 -7.57 -17.46 11.05
N GLY A 229 -8.32 -18.32 11.74
CA GLY A 229 -8.79 -18.16 13.10
C GLY A 229 -9.75 -16.98 13.25
N ARG A 230 -9.51 -16.13 14.26
CA ARG A 230 -10.30 -14.92 14.54
C ARG A 230 -9.82 -13.69 13.75
N SER A 231 -8.99 -13.89 12.74
CA SER A 231 -8.42 -12.79 11.96
C SER A 231 -9.47 -12.20 11.02
N GLU A 232 -9.76 -10.92 11.17
CA GLU A 232 -10.54 -10.15 10.20
C GLU A 232 -9.67 -9.92 8.96
N VAL A 233 -10.19 -10.26 7.78
CA VAL A 233 -9.53 -9.98 6.49
C VAL A 233 -10.23 -8.80 5.82
N LYS A 234 -9.47 -7.75 5.51
CA LYS A 234 -9.96 -6.56 4.80
C LYS A 234 -9.35 -6.50 3.41
N GLU A 235 -10.19 -6.26 2.42
CA GLU A 235 -9.81 -6.10 1.01
C GLU A 235 -9.72 -4.61 0.66
N PHE A 236 -8.67 -4.25 -0.07
CA PHE A 236 -8.45 -2.93 -0.64
C PHE A 236 -8.04 -3.10 -2.10
N MET A 237 -8.79 -2.51 -3.02
CA MET A 237 -8.49 -2.58 -4.45
C MET A 237 -7.96 -1.23 -4.94
N MET A 238 -7.03 -1.25 -5.89
CA MET A 238 -6.64 -0.02 -6.59
C MET A 238 -7.86 0.60 -7.28
N VAL A 239 -7.99 1.93 -7.21
CA VAL A 239 -9.08 2.63 -7.89
C VAL A 239 -8.85 2.58 -9.41
N PRO A 240 -9.81 2.07 -10.20
CA PRO A 240 -9.72 2.06 -11.66
C PRO A 240 -9.58 3.47 -12.24
N ARG A 241 -8.66 3.66 -13.19
CA ARG A 241 -8.53 4.90 -13.98
C ARG A 241 -8.16 4.51 -15.41
N ALA A 242 -8.87 5.06 -16.41
CA ALA A 242 -8.73 4.68 -17.81
C ALA A 242 -7.44 5.21 -18.47
N GLU A 243 -6.98 6.39 -18.07
CA GLU A 243 -5.75 6.99 -18.57
C GLU A 243 -4.71 6.98 -17.46
N VAL A 244 -3.68 6.14 -17.59
CA VAL A 244 -2.72 6.01 -16.50
C VAL A 244 -1.30 6.01 -17.03
N LYS A 245 -0.71 7.20 -17.05
CA LYS A 245 0.76 7.33 -17.07
C LYS A 245 1.31 6.47 -15.94
N ARG A 246 2.48 5.85 -16.15
CA ARG A 246 3.13 4.97 -15.15
C ARG A 246 3.20 5.59 -13.75
N GLU A 247 3.36 6.91 -13.65
CA GLU A 247 3.35 7.66 -12.40
C GLU A 247 2.00 7.62 -11.69
N GLN A 248 0.90 7.85 -12.40
CA GLN A 248 -0.45 7.78 -11.85
C GLN A 248 -0.78 6.36 -11.37
N GLN A 249 -0.27 5.30 -12.04
CA GLN A 249 -0.44 3.91 -11.60
C GLN A 249 0.22 3.71 -10.24
N ARG A 250 1.42 4.26 -10.08
CA ARG A 250 2.14 4.23 -8.80
C ARG A 250 1.40 5.01 -7.72
N GLU A 251 0.84 6.17 -8.04
CA GLU A 251 0.03 6.95 -7.08
C GLU A 251 -1.20 6.17 -6.62
N GLN A 252 -1.92 5.49 -7.51
CA GLN A 252 -3.07 4.66 -7.13
C GLN A 252 -2.65 3.49 -6.22
N ALA A 253 -1.50 2.87 -6.49
CA ALA A 253 -0.95 1.85 -5.61
C ALA A 253 -0.60 2.44 -4.23
N VAL A 254 0.02 3.63 -4.18
CA VAL A 254 0.32 4.34 -2.92
C VAL A 254 -0.97 4.61 -2.13
N HIS A 255 -2.02 5.08 -2.79
CA HIS A 255 -3.31 5.36 -2.14
C HIS A 255 -3.88 4.08 -1.50
N MET A 256 -3.97 2.99 -2.26
CA MET A 256 -4.44 1.69 -1.77
C MET A 256 -3.63 1.21 -0.55
N TRP A 257 -2.30 1.28 -0.62
CA TRP A 257 -1.43 0.87 0.48
C TRP A 257 -1.60 1.77 1.71
N CYS A 258 -1.69 3.09 1.55
CA CYS A 258 -1.89 4.01 2.66
C CYS A 258 -3.24 3.81 3.34
N ASP A 259 -4.31 3.58 2.57
CA ASP A 259 -5.64 3.32 3.11
C ASP A 259 -5.68 1.99 3.89
N ALA A 260 -5.02 0.95 3.38
CA ALA A 260 -4.92 -0.33 4.08
C ALA A 260 -4.09 -0.27 5.37
N LEU A 261 -3.01 0.52 5.36
CA LEU A 261 -2.10 0.66 6.50
C LEU A 261 -2.55 1.69 7.54
N ARG A 262 -3.63 2.43 7.27
CA ARG A 262 -4.31 3.30 8.24
C ARG A 262 -5.15 2.45 9.21
N ILE A 263 -4.47 1.62 9.99
CA ILE A 263 -5.09 0.69 10.95
C ILE A 263 -5.59 1.49 12.15
N ARG A 264 -6.92 1.60 12.33
CA ARG A 264 -7.63 2.25 13.45
C ARG A 264 -6.82 3.34 14.19
N GLY A 265 -6.99 4.58 13.72
CA GLY A 265 -6.52 5.81 14.36
C GLY A 265 -7.36 7.00 13.96
#